data_AF-A0A2H0RTB2-F1
#
_entry.id   AF-A0A2H0RTB2-F1
#
_cell.length_a   1.000
_cell.length_b   1.000
_cell.length_c   1.000
_cell.angle_alpha   90.00
_cell.angle_beta   90.00
_cell.angle_gamma   90.00
#
_symmetry.space_group_name_H-M   'P 1'
#
loop_
_entity.id
_entity.type
_entity.pdbx_description
1 polymer ?
#
loop_
_entity_poly.entity_id
_entity_poly.type
_entity_poly.pdbx_seq_one_letter_code
_entity_poly.pdbx_strand_id
1 'polypeptide(L)'
;MASKTTSGKKDTQGLQYQRWINFLTCVRDTPQNQDLLLQYFLEQFLGAPELFYEFLFTLQKKLELGRKRVLKEQLAREYLRVLSPLCERFGMFEEKEALDHLCFRIAYPTAYREVEQVLSKYQKTAEHTIQKILRILRTLLKKEHCACTVKGRYKNVYSIYQKMQKKRYVSPIALNDIFAFRI
;
A
#
# COMPACT_ATOMS: atom_id res chain seq x y z
N MET A 1 -47.28 -6.41 4.66
CA MET A 1 -46.33 -6.09 5.75
C MET A 1 -45.20 -7.11 5.73
N ALA A 2 -44.05 -6.78 5.15
CA ALA A 2 -42.85 -7.60 5.25
C ALA A 2 -41.62 -6.72 4.99
N SER A 3 -41.11 -6.11 6.07
CA SER A 3 -39.89 -5.29 6.05
C SER A 3 -39.11 -5.51 7.35
N LYS A 4 -38.59 -6.72 7.56
CA LYS A 4 -37.67 -7.04 8.67
C LYS A 4 -36.70 -8.16 8.30
N THR A 5 -35.70 -7.91 7.45
CA THR A 5 -34.56 -8.83 7.27
C THR A 5 -33.21 -8.17 6.98
N THR A 6 -33.14 -6.84 6.81
CA THR A 6 -31.89 -6.13 6.49
C THR A 6 -31.10 -5.63 7.71
N SER A 7 -31.65 -5.73 8.92
CA SER A 7 -30.99 -5.22 10.14
C SER A 7 -29.87 -6.12 10.68
N GLY A 8 -30.00 -7.44 10.57
CA GLY A 8 -29.11 -8.39 11.26
C GLY A 8 -27.71 -8.56 10.66
N LYS A 9 -27.55 -8.40 9.33
CA LYS A 9 -26.25 -8.59 8.66
C LYS A 9 -25.23 -7.48 8.96
N LYS A 10 -25.68 -6.24 9.15
CA LYS A 10 -24.80 -5.08 9.41
C LYS A 10 -24.13 -5.13 10.79
N ASP A 11 -24.87 -5.59 11.80
CA ASP A 11 -24.34 -5.67 13.18
C ASP A 11 -23.28 -6.77 13.32
N THR A 12 -23.43 -7.89 12.59
CA THR A 12 -22.45 -8.99 12.61
C THR A 12 -21.14 -8.61 11.91
N GLN A 13 -21.23 -7.91 10.77
CA GLN A 13 -20.04 -7.42 10.05
C GLN A 13 -19.25 -6.39 10.86
N GLY A 14 -19.94 -5.46 11.56
CA GLY A 14 -19.30 -4.51 12.46
C GLY A 14 -18.54 -5.19 13.61
N LEU A 15 -19.14 -6.25 14.19
CA LEU A 15 -18.50 -7.03 15.26
C LEU A 15 -17.28 -7.80 14.77
N GLN A 16 -17.36 -8.42 13.59
CA GLN A 16 -16.24 -9.14 12.98
C GLN A 16 -15.08 -8.20 12.64
N TYR A 17 -15.37 -7.02 12.10
CA TYR A 17 -14.37 -5.98 11.85
C TYR A 17 -13.60 -5.62 13.12
N GLN A 18 -14.30 -5.37 14.23
CA GLN A 18 -13.63 -5.02 15.49
C GLN A 18 -12.78 -6.18 16.02
N ARG A 19 -13.23 -7.43 15.86
CA ARG A 19 -12.42 -8.61 16.22
C ARG A 19 -11.12 -8.66 15.43
N TRP A 20 -11.16 -8.45 14.11
CA TRP A 20 -9.96 -8.42 13.28
C TRP A 20 -9.02 -7.28 13.66
N ILE A 21 -9.54 -6.07 13.91
CA ILE A 21 -8.70 -4.95 14.36
C ILE A 21 -8.05 -5.27 15.71
N ASN A 22 -8.83 -5.77 16.67
CA ASN A 22 -8.31 -6.13 17.99
C ASN A 22 -7.22 -7.19 17.84
N PHE A 23 -7.44 -8.22 17.01
CA PHE A 23 -6.45 -9.27 16.79
C PHE A 23 -5.16 -8.74 16.16
N LEU A 24 -5.25 -7.85 15.16
CA LEU A 24 -4.07 -7.18 14.59
C LEU A 24 -3.29 -6.40 15.65
N THR A 25 -3.99 -5.68 16.53
CA THR A 25 -3.34 -4.75 17.48
C THR A 25 -2.91 -5.38 18.80
N CYS A 26 -3.54 -6.46 19.26
CA CYS A 26 -3.25 -7.04 20.58
C CYS A 26 -2.11 -8.07 20.57
N VAL A 27 -1.71 -8.56 19.40
CA VAL A 27 -0.68 -9.58 19.25
C VAL A 27 0.71 -8.93 19.36
N ARG A 28 1.62 -9.56 20.11
CA ARG A 28 3.00 -9.07 20.25
C ARG A 28 3.73 -9.13 18.91
N ASP A 29 4.55 -8.12 18.63
CA ASP A 29 5.36 -8.07 17.41
C ASP A 29 6.56 -9.02 17.51
N THR A 30 6.39 -10.24 16.99
CA THR A 30 7.45 -11.23 16.80
C THR A 30 7.30 -11.85 15.41
N PRO A 31 8.40 -12.37 14.80
CA PRO A 31 8.32 -13.04 13.51
C PRO A 31 7.30 -14.20 13.49
N GLN A 32 7.29 -15.02 14.55
CA GLN A 32 6.34 -16.14 14.67
C GLN A 32 4.89 -15.65 14.69
N ASN A 33 4.61 -14.59 15.45
CA ASN A 33 3.27 -14.01 15.51
C ASN A 33 2.88 -13.33 14.19
N GLN A 34 3.84 -12.78 13.46
CA GLN A 34 3.61 -12.24 12.11
C GLN A 34 3.14 -13.33 11.15
N ASP A 35 3.84 -14.47 11.13
CA ASP A 35 3.49 -15.59 10.26
C ASP A 35 2.11 -16.16 10.61
N LEU A 36 1.81 -16.30 11.90
CA LEU A 36 0.48 -16.73 12.38
C LEU A 36 -0.63 -15.76 11.99
N LEU A 37 -0.39 -14.45 12.08
CA LEU A 37 -1.36 -13.43 11.64
C LEU A 37 -1.57 -13.48 10.13
N LEU A 38 -0.50 -13.61 9.36
CA LEU A 38 -0.58 -13.75 7.90
C LEU A 38 -1.39 -14.98 7.52
N GLN A 39 -1.10 -16.13 8.13
CA GLN A 39 -1.85 -17.36 7.89
C GLN A 39 -3.31 -17.22 8.28
N TYR A 40 -3.60 -16.68 9.47
CA TYR A 40 -4.96 -16.44 9.93
C TYR A 40 -5.76 -15.60 8.94
N PHE A 41 -5.26 -14.42 8.56
CA PHE A 41 -5.97 -13.54 7.65
C PHE A 41 -6.06 -14.10 6.23
N LEU A 42 -5.03 -14.81 5.77
CA LEU A 42 -5.10 -15.53 4.50
C LEU A 42 -6.25 -16.54 4.51
N GLU A 43 -6.36 -17.37 5.55
CA GLU A 43 -7.46 -18.34 5.70
C GLU A 43 -8.83 -17.67 5.78
N GLN A 44 -8.95 -16.52 6.47
CA GLN A 44 -10.22 -15.78 6.54
C GLN A 44 -10.69 -15.26 5.17
N PHE A 45 -9.75 -14.89 4.29
CA PHE A 45 -10.07 -14.21 3.04
C PHE A 45 -9.93 -15.07 1.79
N LEU A 46 -9.31 -16.26 1.87
CA LEU A 46 -9.04 -17.12 0.73
C LEU A 46 -10.31 -17.49 -0.05
N GLY A 47 -11.41 -17.76 0.67
CA GLY A 47 -12.70 -18.10 0.07
C GLY A 47 -13.63 -16.90 -0.20
N ALA A 48 -13.22 -15.69 0.18
CA ALA A 48 -14.05 -14.48 0.11
C ALA A 48 -13.18 -13.21 0.03
N PRO A 49 -12.46 -12.99 -1.08
CA PRO A 49 -11.58 -11.83 -1.24
C PRO A 49 -12.32 -10.48 -1.18
N GLU A 50 -13.62 -10.45 -1.47
CA GLU A 50 -14.45 -9.25 -1.35
C GLU A 50 -14.52 -8.75 0.10
N LEU A 51 -14.52 -9.68 1.08
CA LEU A 51 -14.48 -9.32 2.50
C LEU A 51 -13.16 -8.65 2.87
N PHE A 52 -12.06 -9.05 2.23
CA PHE A 52 -10.78 -8.39 2.43
C PHE A 52 -10.81 -6.95 1.91
N TYR A 53 -11.38 -6.74 0.72
CA TYR A 53 -11.56 -5.40 0.17
C TYR A 53 -12.42 -4.51 1.09
N GLU A 54 -13.57 -5.00 1.56
CA GLU A 54 -14.43 -4.28 2.52
C GLU A 54 -13.69 -3.97 3.83
N PHE A 55 -12.87 -4.91 4.30
CA PHE A 55 -12.03 -4.73 5.47
C PHE A 55 -11.01 -3.61 5.27
N LEU A 56 -10.27 -3.63 4.16
CA LEU A 56 -9.29 -2.61 3.79
C LEU A 56 -9.92 -1.22 3.65
N PHE A 57 -11.08 -1.14 2.99
CA PHE A 57 -11.83 0.11 2.85
C PHE A 57 -12.26 0.69 4.20
N THR A 58 -12.75 -0.17 5.10
CA THR A 58 -13.15 0.25 6.45
C THR A 58 -11.95 0.67 7.30
N LEU A 59 -10.82 -0.04 7.14
CA LEU A 59 -9.54 0.29 7.76
C LEU A 59 -9.02 1.64 7.28
N GLN A 60 -9.08 1.92 5.98
CA GLN A 60 -8.70 3.22 5.40
C GLN A 60 -9.51 4.36 6.03
N LYS A 61 -10.85 4.23 6.05
CA LYS A 61 -11.71 5.24 6.68
C LYS A 61 -11.37 5.45 8.15
N LYS A 62 -11.07 4.39 8.89
CA LYS A 62 -10.66 4.49 10.30
C LYS A 62 -9.31 5.19 10.46
N LEU A 63 -8.36 4.97 9.55
CA LEU A 63 -7.08 5.66 9.50
C LEU A 63 -7.21 7.12 9.09
N GLU A 64 -8.19 7.49 8.27
CA GLU A 64 -8.40 8.89 7.86
C GLU A 64 -9.17 9.67 8.94
N LEU A 65 -10.32 9.14 9.36
CA LEU A 65 -11.30 9.83 10.21
C LEU A 65 -11.11 9.58 11.71
N GLY A 66 -10.30 8.58 12.09
CA GLY A 66 -10.09 8.21 13.49
C GLY A 66 -9.44 9.33 14.31
N ARG A 67 -10.00 9.61 15.49
CA ARG A 67 -9.49 10.65 16.40
C ARG A 67 -8.29 10.20 17.24
N LYS A 68 -8.21 8.92 17.60
CA LYS A 68 -7.16 8.39 18.49
C LYS A 68 -5.86 8.16 17.70
N ARG A 69 -4.88 9.05 17.88
CA ARG A 69 -3.59 8.99 17.19
C ARG A 69 -2.81 7.70 17.44
N VAL A 70 -2.67 7.28 18.70
CA VAL A 70 -1.93 6.06 19.07
C VAL A 70 -2.48 4.82 18.36
N LEU A 71 -3.81 4.68 18.32
CA LEU A 71 -4.47 3.58 17.63
C LEU A 71 -4.20 3.61 16.12
N LYS A 72 -4.17 4.80 15.50
CA LYS A 72 -3.88 4.94 14.06
C LYS A 72 -2.44 4.55 13.76
N GLU A 73 -1.48 4.98 14.58
CA GLU A 73 -0.07 4.64 14.42
C GLU A 73 0.16 3.13 14.59
N GLN A 74 -0.52 2.50 15.55
CA GLN A 74 -0.48 1.06 15.73
C GLN A 74 -1.08 0.33 14.53
N LEU A 75 -2.32 0.68 14.15
CA LEU A 75 -3.01 0.04 13.02
C LEU A 75 -2.25 0.21 11.70
N ALA A 76 -1.66 1.38 11.47
CA ALA A 76 -0.84 1.63 10.28
C ALA A 76 0.41 0.73 10.26
N ARG A 77 1.06 0.50 11.41
CA ARG A 77 2.18 -0.45 11.50
C ARG A 77 1.72 -1.88 11.21
N GLU A 78 0.61 -2.30 11.80
CA GLU A 78 0.07 -3.64 11.57
C GLU A 78 -0.35 -3.87 10.12
N TYR A 79 -0.95 -2.86 9.48
CA TYR A 79 -1.27 -2.91 8.06
C TYR A 79 0.01 -3.15 7.23
N LEU A 80 1.06 -2.35 7.43
CA LEU A 80 2.31 -2.48 6.64
C LEU A 80 2.98 -3.85 6.85
N ARG A 81 2.90 -4.38 8.06
CA ARG A 81 3.56 -5.63 8.48
C ARG A 81 2.81 -6.88 8.00
N VAL A 82 1.48 -6.87 8.06
CA VAL A 82 0.64 -8.05 7.85
C VAL A 82 -0.25 -7.92 6.63
N LEU A 83 -1.01 -6.82 6.51
CA LEU A 83 -2.03 -6.69 5.47
C LEU A 83 -1.45 -6.32 4.10
N SER A 84 -0.41 -5.49 4.05
CA SER A 84 0.25 -5.09 2.79
C SER A 84 0.79 -6.31 2.00
N PRO A 85 1.49 -7.29 2.62
CA PRO A 85 1.83 -8.55 1.96
C PRO A 85 0.63 -9.35 1.46
N LEU A 86 -0.51 -9.31 2.17
CA LEU A 86 -1.71 -10.01 1.74
C LEU A 86 -2.33 -9.34 0.51
N CYS A 87 -2.38 -8.00 0.45
CA CYS A 87 -2.86 -7.28 -0.73
C CYS A 87 -2.08 -7.70 -1.99
N GLU A 88 -0.77 -7.85 -1.90
CA GLU A 88 0.07 -8.34 -2.99
C GLU A 88 -0.29 -9.77 -3.43
N ARG A 89 -0.55 -10.68 -2.46
CA ARG A 89 -0.98 -12.06 -2.75
C ARG A 89 -2.37 -12.14 -3.39
N PHE A 90 -3.28 -11.26 -2.99
CA PHE A 90 -4.64 -11.19 -3.54
C PHE A 90 -4.75 -10.35 -4.82
N GLY A 91 -3.63 -9.80 -5.34
CA GLY A 91 -3.62 -8.98 -6.56
C GLY A 91 -4.21 -7.58 -6.39
N MET A 92 -4.43 -7.11 -5.17
CA MET A 92 -5.01 -5.81 -4.81
C MET A 92 -3.94 -4.71 -4.80
N PHE A 93 -3.29 -4.49 -5.96
CA PHE A 93 -2.13 -3.61 -6.05
C PHE A 93 -2.47 -2.13 -5.87
N GLU A 94 -3.65 -1.69 -6.32
CA GLU A 94 -4.06 -0.29 -6.22
C GLU A 94 -4.36 0.10 -4.77
N GLU A 95 -5.13 -0.75 -4.07
CA GLU A 95 -5.43 -0.62 -2.65
C GLU A 95 -4.15 -0.68 -1.83
N LYS A 96 -3.27 -1.64 -2.15
CA LYS A 96 -1.95 -1.75 -1.52
C LYS A 96 -1.18 -0.45 -1.66
N GLU A 97 -1.07 0.10 -2.85
CA GLU A 97 -0.29 1.32 -3.06
C GLU A 97 -0.88 2.52 -2.31
N ALA A 98 -2.20 2.70 -2.34
CA ALA A 98 -2.86 3.77 -1.61
C ALA A 98 -2.67 3.65 -0.09
N LEU A 99 -2.93 2.46 0.46
CA LEU A 99 -2.83 2.21 1.90
C LEU A 99 -1.38 2.15 2.40
N ASP A 100 -0.43 1.60 1.64
CA ASP A 100 1.00 1.61 1.98
C ASP A 100 1.49 3.05 2.16
N HIS A 101 1.10 3.94 1.24
CA HIS A 101 1.46 5.35 1.31
C HIS A 101 0.85 6.02 2.55
N LEU A 102 -0.46 5.83 2.77
CA LEU A 102 -1.18 6.38 3.93
C LEU A 102 -0.59 5.89 5.25
N CYS A 103 -0.43 4.57 5.38
CA CYS A 103 0.05 3.92 6.59
C CYS A 103 1.51 4.28 6.86
N PHE A 104 2.37 4.37 5.84
CA PHE A 104 3.76 4.79 6.03
C PHE A 104 3.85 6.21 6.60
N ARG A 105 3.06 7.15 6.06
CA ARG A 105 2.98 8.53 6.55
C ARG A 105 2.52 8.61 8.02
N ILE A 106 1.60 7.74 8.43
CA ILE A 106 1.07 7.70 9.80
C ILE A 106 2.06 7.03 10.75
N ALA A 107 2.57 5.85 10.40
CA ALA A 107 3.40 5.00 11.26
C ALA A 107 4.82 5.53 11.44
N TYR A 108 5.40 6.12 10.38
CA TYR A 108 6.80 6.54 10.34
C TYR A 108 6.95 7.95 9.74
N PRO A 109 6.38 8.99 10.36
CA PRO A 109 6.29 10.33 9.77
C PRO A 109 7.66 10.97 9.48
N THR A 110 8.67 10.71 10.31
CA THR A 110 10.04 11.22 10.11
C THR A 110 10.67 10.60 8.87
N ALA A 111 10.68 9.26 8.79
CA ALA A 111 11.21 8.54 7.64
C ALA A 111 10.46 8.88 6.35
N TYR A 112 9.14 9.05 6.43
CA TYR A 112 8.33 9.49 5.29
C TYR A 112 8.82 10.83 4.74
N ARG A 113 9.03 11.83 5.61
CA ARG A 113 9.51 13.16 5.20
C ARG A 113 10.92 13.11 4.59
N GLU A 114 11.81 12.32 5.16
CA GLU A 114 13.17 12.15 4.64
C GLU A 114 13.15 11.59 3.22
N VAL A 115 12.37 10.52 2.99
CA VAL A 115 12.24 9.91 1.67
C VAL A 115 11.58 10.88 0.69
N GLU A 116 10.51 11.58 1.07
CA GLU A 116 9.90 12.60 0.21
C GLU A 116 10.87 13.72 -0.20
N GLN A 117 11.70 14.19 0.72
CA GLN A 117 12.70 15.23 0.41
C GLN A 117 13.73 14.73 -0.60
N VAL A 118 14.22 13.50 -0.44
CA VAL A 118 15.14 12.87 -1.40
C VAL A 118 14.47 12.73 -2.76
N LEU A 119 13.20 12.29 -2.79
CA LEU A 119 12.45 12.12 -4.03
C LEU A 119 12.19 13.44 -4.75
N SER A 120 11.78 14.48 -4.03
CA SER A 120 11.53 15.81 -4.61
C SER A 120 12.78 16.38 -5.27
N LYS A 121 13.95 16.23 -4.63
CA LYS A 121 15.24 16.64 -5.21
C LYS A 121 15.57 15.83 -6.45
N TYR A 122 15.38 14.51 -6.40
CA TYR A 122 15.64 13.61 -7.51
C TYR A 122 14.73 13.84 -8.72
N GLN A 123 13.43 14.07 -8.49
CA GLN A 123 12.47 14.34 -9.56
C GLN A 123 12.89 15.56 -10.39
N LYS A 124 13.34 16.64 -9.74
CA LYS A 124 13.83 17.83 -10.43
C LYS A 124 15.03 17.56 -11.33
N THR A 125 15.95 16.69 -10.92
CA THR A 125 17.14 16.36 -11.71
C THR A 125 16.85 15.34 -12.80
N ALA A 126 15.92 14.41 -12.57
CA ALA A 126 15.60 13.33 -13.49
C ALA A 126 14.55 13.67 -14.55
N GLU A 127 13.76 14.74 -14.37
CA GLU A 127 12.63 15.10 -15.26
C GLU A 127 13.04 15.15 -16.74
N HIS A 128 14.13 15.85 -17.06
CA HIS A 128 14.61 15.97 -18.44
C HIS A 128 14.96 14.60 -19.04
N THR A 129 15.61 13.73 -18.26
CA THR A 129 15.97 12.37 -18.66
C THR A 129 14.74 11.51 -18.88
N ILE A 130 13.76 11.57 -17.97
CA ILE A 130 12.49 10.85 -18.08
C ILE A 130 11.75 11.25 -19.36
N GLN A 131 11.61 12.55 -19.63
CA GLN A 131 10.93 13.05 -20.82
C GLN A 131 11.64 12.63 -22.11
N LYS A 132 12.99 12.66 -22.12
CA LYS A 132 13.78 12.17 -23.24
C LYS A 132 13.52 10.69 -23.52
N ILE A 133 13.51 9.84 -22.48
CA ILE A 133 13.22 8.40 -22.61
C ILE A 133 11.79 8.17 -23.11
N LEU A 134 10.79 8.86 -22.55
CA LEU A 134 9.40 8.76 -23.00
C LEU A 134 9.25 9.11 -24.49
N ARG A 135 9.93 10.17 -24.95
CA ARG A 135 9.91 10.57 -26.37
C ARG A 135 10.54 9.51 -27.27
N ILE A 136 11.66 8.93 -26.86
CA ILE A 136 12.34 7.86 -27.60
C ILE A 136 11.41 6.64 -27.69
N LEU A 137 10.86 6.17 -26.57
CA LEU A 137 9.96 5.02 -26.53
C LEU A 137 8.73 5.22 -27.42
N ARG A 138 8.06 6.37 -27.32
CA ARG A 138 6.91 6.70 -28.17
C ARG A 138 7.25 6.71 -29.66
N THR A 139 8.44 7.22 -30.00
CA THR A 139 8.89 7.27 -31.41
C THR A 139 9.15 5.87 -31.95
N LEU A 140 9.81 5.01 -31.17
CA LEU A 140 10.09 3.63 -31.56
C LEU A 140 8.80 2.83 -31.72
N LEU A 141 7.89 2.88 -30.75
CA LEU A 141 6.63 2.14 -30.79
C LEU A 141 5.73 2.59 -31.95
N LYS A 142 5.75 3.89 -32.28
CA LYS A 142 5.05 4.42 -33.46
C LYS A 142 5.64 3.89 -34.78
N LYS A 143 6.97 3.76 -34.87
CA LYS A 143 7.64 3.20 -36.06
C LYS A 143 7.28 1.73 -36.27
N GLU A 144 7.16 0.97 -35.19
CA GLU A 144 6.76 -0.45 -35.23
C GLU A 144 5.24 -0.65 -35.34
N HIS A 145 4.47 0.41 -35.64
CA HIS A 145 3.00 0.38 -35.73
C HIS A 145 2.29 -0.23 -34.49
N CYS A 146 2.91 -0.12 -33.32
CA CYS A 146 2.36 -0.64 -32.08
C CYS A 146 1.39 0.37 -31.45
N ALA A 147 0.10 0.04 -31.41
CA ALA A 147 -0.92 0.87 -30.78
C ALA A 147 -0.91 0.70 -29.24
N CYS A 148 0.03 1.37 -28.57
CA CYS A 148 0.16 1.34 -27.11
C CYS A 148 0.41 2.75 -26.52
N THR A 149 0.24 2.89 -25.20
CA THR A 149 0.40 4.18 -24.51
C THR A 149 1.51 4.13 -23.48
N VAL A 150 2.62 4.80 -23.77
CA VAL A 150 3.73 4.90 -22.79
C VAL A 150 3.44 6.00 -21.77
N LYS A 151 3.32 5.58 -20.51
CA LYS A 151 3.18 6.44 -19.33
C LYS A 151 4.35 6.23 -18.37
N GLY A 152 4.77 7.32 -17.74
CA GLY A 152 5.70 7.28 -16.64
C GLY A 152 4.98 7.13 -15.30
N ARG A 153 5.56 6.40 -14.35
CA ARG A 153 5.01 6.23 -13.01
C ARG A 153 6.13 6.30 -11.96
N TYR A 154 5.92 7.15 -10.96
CA TYR A 154 6.74 7.14 -9.74
C TYR A 154 6.34 5.97 -8.84
N LYS A 155 7.33 5.29 -8.27
CA LYS A 155 7.11 4.24 -7.28
C LYS A 155 6.60 4.84 -5.98
N ASN A 156 5.84 4.04 -5.23
CA ASN A 156 5.35 4.43 -3.92
C ASN A 156 6.51 4.75 -2.96
N VAL A 157 6.38 5.85 -2.20
CA VAL A 157 7.34 6.30 -1.18
C VAL A 157 7.69 5.16 -0.22
N TYR A 158 6.72 4.35 0.20
CA TYR A 158 6.97 3.21 1.08
C TYR A 158 7.83 2.12 0.43
N SER A 159 7.58 1.79 -0.85
CA SER A 159 8.39 0.82 -1.58
C SER A 159 9.84 1.30 -1.77
N ILE A 160 10.03 2.62 -1.93
CA ILE A 160 11.35 3.23 -2.04
C ILE A 160 12.05 3.14 -0.68
N TYR A 161 11.37 3.47 0.41
CA TYR A 161 11.87 3.29 1.77
C TYR A 161 12.32 1.84 2.03
N GLN A 162 11.49 0.84 1.72
CA GLN A 162 11.84 -0.57 1.88
C GLN A 162 13.12 -0.95 1.11
N LYS A 163 13.31 -0.40 -0.10
CA LYS A 163 14.53 -0.60 -0.88
C LYS A 163 15.74 0.09 -0.25
N MET A 164 15.57 1.31 0.29
CA MET A 164 16.61 2.03 1.02
C MET A 164 17.12 1.24 2.22
N GLN A 165 16.20 0.65 2.99
CA GLN A 165 16.55 -0.19 4.12
C GLN A 165 17.27 -1.48 3.69
N LYS A 166 16.76 -2.19 2.67
CA LYS A 166 17.33 -3.47 2.20
C LYS A 166 18.72 -3.30 1.58
N LYS A 167 18.91 -2.25 0.77
CA LYS A 167 20.17 -2.02 0.05
C LYS A 167 21.19 -1.20 0.84
N ARG A 168 20.87 -0.77 2.07
CA ARG A 168 21.70 0.14 2.90
C ARG A 168 22.21 1.35 2.10
N TYR A 169 21.34 2.04 1.36
CA TYR A 169 21.77 3.11 0.47
C TYR A 169 22.57 4.19 1.23
N VAL A 170 23.86 4.29 0.88
CA VAL A 170 24.73 5.44 1.15
C VAL A 170 24.94 6.12 -0.21
N SER A 171 24.04 7.04 -0.60
CA SER A 171 24.12 7.82 -1.86
C SER A 171 23.89 7.07 -3.19
N PRO A 172 23.56 7.79 -4.29
CA PRO A 172 22.24 8.28 -4.65
C PRO A 172 21.29 7.17 -5.15
N ILE A 173 19.98 7.38 -4.97
CA ILE A 173 18.96 6.45 -5.45
C ILE A 173 18.93 6.48 -6.99
N ALA A 174 19.01 5.31 -7.62
CA ALA A 174 19.00 5.19 -9.07
C ALA A 174 17.60 5.42 -9.67
N LEU A 175 17.53 5.84 -10.94
CA LEU A 175 16.27 6.14 -11.65
C LEU A 175 15.31 4.95 -11.64
N ASN A 176 15.83 3.76 -11.89
CA ASN A 176 15.08 2.51 -11.90
C ASN A 176 14.49 2.15 -10.52
N ASP A 177 14.99 2.74 -9.44
CA ASP A 177 14.48 2.52 -8.09
C ASP A 177 13.38 3.49 -7.69
N ILE A 178 13.21 4.60 -8.44
CA ILE A 178 12.20 5.64 -8.18
C ILE A 178 11.13 5.69 -9.27
N PHE A 179 11.48 5.35 -10.51
CA PHE A 179 10.63 5.51 -11.67
C PHE A 179 10.48 4.20 -12.44
N ALA A 180 9.31 4.02 -13.04
CA ALA A 180 9.01 2.93 -13.95
C ALA A 180 8.23 3.45 -15.15
N PHE A 181 8.39 2.78 -16.29
CA PHE A 181 7.59 3.01 -17.49
C PHE A 181 6.52 1.93 -17.58
N ARG A 182 5.30 2.33 -17.91
CA ARG A 182 4.17 1.45 -18.22
C ARG A 182 3.80 1.68 -19.68
N ILE A 183 3.75 0.61 -20.46
CA ILE A 183 3.47 0.60 -21.90
C ILE A 183 2.14 -0.10 -22.13
#